data_AF-A0A699ZKH2-F1
#
_entry.id   AF-A0A699ZKH2-F1
#
_cell.length_a   1.000
_cell.length_b   1.000
_cell.length_c   1.000
_cell.angle_alpha   90.00
_cell.angle_beta   90.00
_cell.angle_gamma   90.00
#
_symmetry.space_group_name_H-M   'P 1'
#
loop_
_entity.id
_entity.type
_entity.pdbx_description
1 polymer ?
#
loop_
_entity_poly.entity_id
_entity_poly.type
_entity_poly.pdbx_seq_one_letter_code
_entity_poly.pdbx_strand_id
1 'polypeptide(L)'
;MGDAGGVSVDAVTFGKRLKQLYAQWQETNTAAWGGARAILVSVGAASEDLRYLKSLALHLWLFGYELPDTVLVFTSNELHVLSSQKKG
;
A
#
# COMPACT_ATOMS: atom_id res chain seq x y z
N MET A 1 11.84 -21.46 -20.69
CA MET A 1 11.70 -20.01 -20.94
C MET A 1 10.44 -19.59 -20.19
N GLY A 2 10.60 -19.15 -18.94
CA GLY A 2 9.47 -18.81 -18.06
C GLY A 2 8.91 -17.46 -18.46
N ASP A 3 7.62 -17.42 -18.75
CA ASP A 3 6.88 -16.18 -18.96
C ASP A 3 6.93 -15.36 -17.67
N ALA A 4 7.73 -14.29 -17.66
CA ALA A 4 7.69 -13.29 -16.62
C ALA A 4 6.43 -12.46 -16.87
N GLY A 5 5.27 -12.99 -16.46
CA GLY A 5 4.00 -12.27 -16.48
C GLY A 5 4.18 -10.94 -15.77
N GLY A 6 4.25 -9.86 -16.54
CA GLY A 6 4.57 -8.54 -16.03
C GLY A 6 3.54 -8.12 -14.97
N VAL A 7 4.02 -7.82 -13.77
CA VAL A 7 3.18 -7.26 -12.71
C VAL A 7 2.73 -5.87 -13.16
N SER A 8 1.43 -5.71 -13.40
CA SER A 8 0.82 -4.44 -13.80
C SER A 8 -0.26 -4.05 -12.82
N VAL A 9 -0.13 -2.84 -12.25
CA VAL A 9 -1.11 -2.27 -11.32
C VAL A 9 -2.26 -1.66 -12.12
N ASP A 10 -3.49 -2.03 -11.80
CA ASP A 10 -4.68 -1.37 -12.33
C ASP A 10 -4.80 0.03 -11.72
N ALA A 11 -4.46 1.04 -12.51
CA ALA A 11 -4.48 2.44 -12.10
C ALA A 11 -5.88 2.95 -11.71
N VAL A 12 -6.95 2.42 -12.35
CA VAL A 12 -8.34 2.83 -12.07
C VAL A 12 -8.75 2.31 -10.69
N THR A 13 -8.52 1.02 -10.45
CA THR A 13 -8.83 0.37 -9.18
C THR A 13 -7.98 0.95 -8.04
N PHE A 14 -6.68 1.15 -8.28
CA PHE A 14 -5.77 1.80 -7.34
C PHE A 14 -6.28 3.20 -6.97
N GLY A 15 -6.57 4.06 -7.96
CA GLY A 15 -7.04 5.43 -7.73
C GLY A 15 -8.37 5.49 -6.97
N LYS A 16 -9.29 4.57 -7.26
CA LYS A 16 -10.57 4.46 -6.53
C LYS A 16 -10.34 4.12 -5.05
N ARG A 17 -9.53 3.10 -4.77
CA ARG A 17 -9.27 2.62 -3.40
C ARG A 17 -8.46 3.63 -2.60
N LEU A 18 -7.48 4.29 -3.24
CA LEU A 18 -6.73 5.36 -2.61
C LEU A 18 -7.65 6.51 -2.17
N LYS A 19 -8.54 6.98 -3.04
CA LYS A 19 -9.54 8.01 -2.68
C LYS A 19 -10.42 7.59 -1.51
N GLN A 20 -10.87 6.33 -1.50
CA GLN A 20 -11.67 5.79 -0.40
C GLN A 20 -10.91 5.80 0.93
N LEU A 21 -9.62 5.42 0.93
CA LEU A 21 -8.77 5.46 2.11
C LEU A 21 -8.64 6.89 2.66
N TYR A 22 -8.34 7.86 1.78
CA TYR A 22 -8.21 9.27 2.18
C TYR A 22 -9.52 9.86 2.72
N ALA A 23 -10.66 9.56 2.07
CA ALA A 23 -11.96 10.02 2.54
C ALA A 23 -12.27 9.49 3.96
N GLN A 24 -12.08 8.18 4.18
CA GLN A 24 -12.33 7.55 5.47
C GLN A 24 -11.35 8.07 6.54
N TRP A 25 -10.08 8.23 6.19
CA TRP A 25 -9.08 8.78 7.11
C TRP A 25 -9.43 10.20 7.52
N GLN A 26 -9.81 11.08 6.59
CA GLN A 26 -10.23 12.45 6.92
C GLN A 26 -11.48 12.47 7.80
N GLU A 27 -12.51 11.70 7.45
CA GLU A 27 -13.78 11.64 8.18
C GLU A 27 -13.60 11.14 9.63
N THR A 28 -12.68 10.21 9.84
CA THR A 28 -12.50 9.53 11.13
C THR A 28 -11.15 9.78 11.80
N ASN A 29 -10.41 10.81 11.38
CA ASN A 29 -9.00 10.97 11.79
C ASN A 29 -8.82 10.96 13.31
N THR A 30 -9.60 11.76 14.04
CA THR A 30 -9.51 11.80 15.50
C THR A 30 -10.00 10.51 16.15
N ALA A 31 -11.10 9.93 15.64
CA ALA A 31 -11.79 8.79 16.27
C ALA A 31 -11.08 7.45 16.04
N ALA A 32 -10.51 7.23 14.85
CA ALA A 32 -9.91 5.95 14.45
C ALA A 32 -8.39 6.02 14.23
N TRP A 33 -7.86 7.21 13.93
CA TRP A 33 -6.45 7.41 13.57
C TRP A 33 -5.68 8.28 14.57
N GLY A 34 -6.30 8.66 15.70
CA GLY A 34 -5.66 9.43 16.77
C GLY A 34 -5.16 10.81 16.35
N GLY A 35 -5.73 11.40 15.29
CA GLY A 35 -5.28 12.69 14.76
C GLY A 35 -3.94 12.60 14.01
N ALA A 36 -3.60 11.43 13.46
CA ALA A 36 -2.38 11.23 12.69
C ALA A 36 -2.25 12.24 11.54
N ARG A 37 -1.02 12.73 11.35
CA ARG A 37 -0.64 13.61 10.22
C ARG A 37 -0.07 12.83 9.03
N ALA A 38 0.33 11.60 9.27
CA ALA A 38 0.83 10.68 8.26
C ALA A 38 0.55 9.23 8.69
N ILE A 39 0.39 8.35 7.70
CA ILE A 39 0.28 6.91 7.91
C ILE A 39 1.49 6.26 7.23
N LEU A 40 2.28 5.50 7.99
CA LEU A 40 3.42 4.74 7.47
C LEU A 40 3.07 3.26 7.46
N VAL A 41 3.31 2.60 6.33
CA VAL A 41 3.13 1.16 6.17
C VAL A 41 4.40 0.58 5.57
N SER A 42 5.03 -0.35 6.29
CA SER A 42 6.22 -1.05 5.84
C SER A 42 5.94 -2.53 5.61
N VAL A 43 6.44 -3.04 4.50
CA VAL A 43 6.51 -4.47 4.20
C VAL A 43 7.99 -4.82 3.97
N GLY A 44 8.49 -5.78 4.75
CA GLY A 44 9.86 -6.28 4.62
C GLY A 44 9.97 -7.39 3.56
N ALA A 45 10.98 -8.24 3.71
CA ALA A 45 11.16 -9.41 2.86
C ALA A 45 9.96 -10.36 2.95
N ALA A 46 9.63 -11.00 1.83
CA ALA A 46 8.56 -11.99 1.77
C ALA A 46 8.88 -13.19 2.69
N SER A 47 7.90 -13.63 3.48
CA SER A 47 7.99 -14.81 4.33
C SER A 47 6.62 -15.49 4.43
N GLU A 48 6.61 -16.81 4.31
CA GLU A 48 5.40 -17.65 4.45
C GLU A 48 4.76 -17.54 5.85
N ASP A 49 5.51 -17.11 6.86
CA ASP A 49 5.02 -16.92 8.22
C ASP A 49 4.23 -15.61 8.40
N LEU A 50 4.30 -14.69 7.42
CA LEU A 50 3.78 -13.32 7.51
C LEU A 50 2.53 -13.05 6.65
N ARG A 51 1.81 -14.09 6.22
CA ARG A 51 0.72 -14.01 5.20
C ARG A 51 -0.50 -13.14 5.55
N TYR A 52 -0.74 -12.80 6.83
CA TYR A 52 -1.95 -12.08 7.27
C TYR A 52 -1.67 -10.76 7.97
N LEU A 53 -0.63 -10.04 7.54
CA LEU A 53 -0.34 -8.71 8.06
C LEU A 53 -1.25 -7.66 7.43
N LYS A 54 -1.70 -6.68 8.24
CA LYS A 54 -2.47 -5.52 7.74
C LYS A 54 -1.72 -4.75 6.65
N SER A 55 -0.39 -4.73 6.73
CA SER A 55 0.48 -4.10 5.72
C SER A 55 0.39 -4.82 4.37
N LEU A 56 0.42 -6.15 4.35
CA LEU A 56 0.24 -6.95 3.13
C LEU A 56 -1.19 -6.83 2.60
N ALA A 57 -2.20 -6.88 3.48
CA ALA A 57 -3.59 -6.70 3.10
C ALA A 57 -3.80 -5.33 2.42
N LEU A 58 -3.14 -4.27 2.91
CA LEU A 58 -3.20 -2.96 2.27
C LEU A 58 -2.50 -2.94 0.90
N HIS A 59 -1.36 -3.63 0.74
CA HIS A 59 -0.70 -3.75 -0.55
C HIS A 59 -1.57 -4.50 -1.56
N LEU A 60 -2.12 -5.66 -1.19
CA LEU A 60 -3.03 -6.43 -2.03
C LEU A 60 -4.30 -5.63 -2.36
N TRP A 61 -4.85 -4.90 -1.39
CA TRP A 61 -6.00 -4.05 -1.61
C TRP A 61 -5.65 -2.85 -2.51
N LEU A 62 -4.51 -2.19 -2.40
CA LEU A 62 -4.18 -1.05 -3.26
C LEU A 62 -3.71 -1.47 -4.66
N PHE A 63 -2.75 -2.39 -4.72
CA PHE A 63 -2.00 -2.72 -5.94
C PHE A 63 -2.45 -4.01 -6.61
N GLY A 64 -3.14 -4.89 -5.89
CA GLY A 64 -3.43 -6.25 -6.36
C GLY A 64 -2.26 -7.24 -6.18
N TYR A 65 -1.12 -6.77 -5.67
CA TYR A 65 0.10 -7.54 -5.47
C TYR A 65 0.76 -7.19 -4.16
N GLU A 66 1.53 -8.14 -3.64
CA GLU A 66 2.48 -7.86 -2.59
C GLU A 66 3.72 -7.20 -3.20
N LEU A 67 4.13 -6.09 -2.60
CA LEU A 67 5.35 -5.39 -2.92
C LEU A 67 6.32 -5.57 -1.75
N PRO A 68 7.24 -6.53 -1.80
CA PRO A 68 8.28 -6.71 -0.77
C PRO A 68 9.21 -5.49 -0.70
N ASP A 69 9.90 -5.34 0.43
CA ASP A 69 10.92 -4.30 0.65
C ASP A 69 10.42 -2.90 0.27
N THR A 70 9.23 -2.57 0.76
CA THR A 70 8.48 -1.37 0.37
C THR A 70 7.98 -0.62 1.58
N VAL A 71 8.15 0.69 1.54
CA VAL A 71 7.57 1.61 2.51
C VAL A 71 6.62 2.56 1.78
N LEU A 72 5.40 2.64 2.28
CA LEU A 72 4.39 3.61 1.88
C LEU A 72 4.25 4.65 2.98
N VAL A 73 4.24 5.93 2.59
CA VAL A 73 3.92 7.04 3.50
C VAL A 73 2.79 7.85 2.88
N PHE A 74 1.62 7.79 3.51
CA PHE A 74 0.46 8.61 3.17
C PHE A 74 0.53 9.89 4.01
N THR A 75 0.57 11.04 3.34
CA THR A 75 0.40 12.36 3.97
C THR A 75 -0.98 12.89 3.63
N SER A 76 -1.33 14.13 3.99
CA SER A 76 -2.64 14.69 3.63
C SER A 76 -2.82 14.87 2.10
N ASN A 77 -1.74 14.98 1.35
CA ASN A 77 -1.77 15.39 -0.06
C ASN A 77 -1.02 14.44 -1.00
N GLU A 78 -0.09 13.65 -0.46
CA GLU A 78 0.87 12.86 -1.24
C GLU A 78 0.97 11.45 -0.68
N LEU A 79 1.16 10.49 -1.59
CA LEU A 79 1.61 9.14 -1.26
C LEU A 79 3.06 9.00 -1.72
N HIS A 80 3.98 8.86 -0.78
CA HIS A 80 5.37 8.51 -1.06
C HIS A 80 5.53 6.99 -1.06
N VAL A 81 6.18 6.47 -2.09
CA VAL A 81 6.49 5.04 -2.23
C VAL A 81 8.00 4.90 -2.31
N LEU A 82 8.59 4.27 -1.29
CA LEU A 82 9.99 3.88 -1.30
C LEU A 82 10.08 2.38 -1.55
N SER A 83 10.96 2.00 -2.47
CA SER A 83 11.06 0.65 -3.00
C SER A 83 12.45 0.39 -3.56
N SER A 84 12.81 -0.89 -3.72
CA SER A 84 13.88 -1.29 -4.64
C SER A 84 13.65 -0.73 -6.05
N GLN A 85 14.76 -0.47 -6.77
CA GLN A 85 14.74 0.09 -8.13
C GLN A 85 14.06 -0.82 -9.17
N LYS A 86 13.97 -2.13 -8.91
CA LYS A 86 13.32 -3.10 -9.78
C LYS A 86 12.10 -3.69 -9.09
N LYS A 87 10.93 -3.24 -9.51
CA LYS A 87 9.65 -3.90 -9.28
C LYS A 87 9.07 -4.23 -10.65
N GLY A 88 9.61 -5.29 -11.23
CA GLY A 88 9.53 -5.61 -12.66
C GLY A 88 10.88 -6.06 -13.17
#